data_AF-A0A3M2D643-F1
#
_entry.id   AF-A0A3M2D643-F1
#
_cell.length_a   1.000
_cell.length_b   1.000
_cell.length_c   1.000
_cell.angle_alpha   90.00
_cell.angle_beta   90.00
_cell.angle_gamma   90.00
#
_symmetry.space_group_name_H-M   'P 1'
#
loop_
_entity.id
_entity.type
_entity.pdbx_description
1 polymer ?
#
loop_
_entity_poly.entity_id
_entity_poly.type
_entity_poly.pdbx_seq_one_letter_code
_entity_poly.pdbx_strand_id
1 'polypeptide(L)'
;MQENKGSWLITIYLILSIYLLPFPSSPKEMATWATSVSLSEQRSFDISWAKDFVAQDGSETIEREQKLYATGAPGLALIGSAIHSITSLFTGKIIQNPNKSNVFLSWLALRFFLSTLPLILLALWLYFYDVDEISMAILLFASPLFIYSLLLYGYVLTGILLYFSFRLLYDPQRIFLRNCFLAGLLSGFALLCDFYALICIAIMAISLPVVEKQERLPCVFSFLTGLLPCGVFLAIYNYSLFGSFFGAVKFDEILSVQNLSSVPYKLYLFLISPTYGLFFYAPILLLSVVLLFTSRERKTIRHKVKLALVVVSTFCFALFIRNEKRFAAGEFAILLPFLMDSFFDGELYDFSNIWLGLLFFVSFVFCTIPAMSFPLITAEFKYPHNNFWFKLLIEEKFASHTLLRFFGVENNFWLLIPTLILLGLVFHVVWRYARRPKRFLLGAFIGLLLVFTYLGLPNLDKPELKSKREMLKASH
;
A
#
# COMPACT_ATOMS: atom_id res chain seq x y z
N MET A 1 -3.09 -31.75 14.52
CA MET A 1 -2.88 -30.46 13.83
C MET A 1 -3.87 -29.48 14.40
N GLN A 2 -3.42 -28.39 15.02
CA GLN A 2 -4.32 -27.29 15.36
C GLN A 2 -4.82 -26.67 14.06
N GLU A 3 -6.13 -26.47 13.98
CA GLU A 3 -6.80 -25.91 12.80
C GLU A 3 -6.36 -24.44 12.64
N ASN A 4 -5.52 -24.14 11.65
CA ASN A 4 -5.05 -22.78 11.36
C ASN A 4 -6.26 -21.87 11.09
N LYS A 5 -6.46 -20.85 11.93
CA LYS A 5 -7.61 -19.93 11.80
C LYS A 5 -7.30 -18.72 10.91
N GLY A 6 -6.19 -18.74 10.18
CA GLY A 6 -5.84 -17.71 9.19
C GLY A 6 -6.93 -17.48 8.15
N SER A 7 -7.70 -18.51 7.78
CA SER A 7 -8.86 -18.38 6.89
C SER A 7 -9.91 -17.38 7.41
N TRP A 8 -10.18 -17.35 8.71
CA TRP A 8 -11.10 -16.37 9.31
C TRP A 8 -10.58 -14.95 9.18
N LEU A 9 -9.27 -14.73 9.36
CA LEU A 9 -8.67 -13.40 9.20
C LEU A 9 -8.80 -12.89 7.77
N ILE A 10 -8.58 -13.77 6.78
CA ILE A 10 -8.76 -13.46 5.36
C ILE A 10 -10.24 -13.14 5.06
N THR A 11 -11.18 -13.94 5.58
CA THR A 11 -12.62 -13.68 5.40
C THR A 11 -13.04 -12.36 6.04
N ILE A 12 -12.60 -12.07 7.26
CA ILE A 12 -12.92 -10.80 7.93
C ILE A 12 -12.36 -9.62 7.13
N TYR A 13 -11.11 -9.73 6.67
CA TYR A 13 -10.48 -8.71 5.85
C TYR A 13 -11.26 -8.49 4.54
N LEU A 14 -11.68 -9.56 3.86
CA LEU A 14 -12.49 -9.48 2.65
C LEU A 14 -13.80 -8.72 2.91
N ILE A 15 -14.53 -9.09 3.96
CA ILE A 15 -15.79 -8.41 4.33
C ILE A 15 -15.54 -6.93 4.62
N LEU A 16 -14.52 -6.61 5.43
CA LEU A 16 -14.17 -5.23 5.75
C LEU A 16 -13.76 -4.43 4.53
N SER A 17 -12.99 -5.03 3.62
CA SER A 17 -12.53 -4.35 2.40
C SER A 17 -13.68 -3.99 1.47
N ILE A 18 -14.70 -4.84 1.39
CA ILE A 18 -15.92 -4.59 0.61
C ILE A 18 -16.83 -3.59 1.33
N TYR A 19 -16.91 -3.68 2.66
CA TYR A 19 -17.80 -2.85 3.46
C TYR A 19 -17.32 -1.40 3.59
N LEU A 20 -16.03 -1.20 3.87
CA LEU A 20 -15.38 0.10 3.99
C LEU A 20 -15.04 0.64 2.60
N LEU A 21 -15.78 1.67 2.19
CA LEU A 21 -15.66 2.28 0.88
C LEU A 21 -15.19 3.74 1.04
N PRO A 22 -13.88 3.99 1.18
CA PRO A 22 -13.40 5.35 0.96
C PRO A 22 -13.91 5.80 -0.40
N PHE A 23 -14.60 6.94 -0.48
CA PHE A 23 -14.83 7.54 -1.79
C PHE A 23 -13.45 7.95 -2.32
N PRO A 24 -13.19 7.87 -3.64
CA PRO A 24 -11.92 8.29 -4.22
C PRO A 24 -11.54 9.68 -3.70
N SER A 25 -10.44 9.71 -2.96
CA SER A 25 -10.07 10.84 -2.11
C SER A 25 -8.85 11.59 -2.65
N SER A 26 -8.20 11.06 -3.68
CA SER A 26 -7.02 11.67 -4.28
C SER A 26 -7.14 11.85 -5.80
N PRO A 27 -6.62 12.97 -6.34
CA PRO A 27 -6.54 13.20 -7.78
C PRO A 27 -5.80 12.08 -8.53
N LYS A 28 -4.81 11.44 -7.88
CA LYS A 28 -4.04 10.32 -8.46
C LYS A 28 -4.88 9.06 -8.67
N GLU A 29 -5.76 8.71 -7.72
CA GLU A 29 -6.70 7.60 -7.89
C GLU A 29 -7.69 7.88 -9.03
N MET A 30 -8.18 9.12 -9.09
CA MET A 30 -9.08 9.59 -10.14
C MET A 30 -8.43 9.55 -11.52
N ALA A 31 -7.19 10.02 -11.65
CA ALA A 31 -6.43 9.97 -12.89
C ALA A 31 -6.23 8.52 -13.35
N THR A 32 -5.84 7.61 -12.45
CA THR A 32 -5.64 6.19 -12.75
C THR A 32 -6.93 5.52 -13.24
N TRP A 33 -8.04 5.79 -12.54
CA TRP A 33 -9.36 5.31 -12.93
C TRP A 33 -9.78 5.87 -14.31
N ALA A 34 -9.66 7.19 -14.52
CA ALA A 34 -10.03 7.83 -15.77
C ALA A 34 -9.22 7.27 -16.95
N THR A 35 -7.90 7.07 -16.78
CA THR A 35 -7.05 6.47 -17.81
C THR A 35 -7.49 5.04 -18.14
N SER A 36 -7.88 4.25 -17.14
CA SER A 36 -8.40 2.89 -17.34
C SER A 36 -9.68 2.88 -18.20
N VAL A 37 -10.58 3.82 -17.92
CA VAL A 37 -11.84 4.00 -18.67
C VAL A 37 -11.54 4.47 -20.10
N SER A 38 -10.67 5.48 -20.28
CA SER A 38 -10.25 5.96 -21.61
C SER A 38 -9.64 4.85 -22.47
N LEU A 39 -8.78 4.01 -21.89
CA LEU A 39 -8.15 2.90 -22.61
C LEU A 39 -9.17 1.86 -23.08
N SER A 40 -10.18 1.56 -22.26
CA SER A 40 -11.23 0.60 -22.59
C SER A 40 -12.21 1.16 -23.62
N GLU A 41 -12.71 2.39 -23.43
CA GLU A 41 -13.80 2.96 -24.25
C GLU A 41 -13.31 3.70 -25.49
N GLN A 42 -12.15 4.38 -25.41
CA GLN A 42 -11.60 5.21 -26.50
C GLN A 42 -10.28 4.68 -27.07
N ARG A 43 -9.68 3.64 -26.47
CA ARG A 43 -8.35 3.11 -26.84
C ARG A 43 -7.26 4.18 -26.82
N SER A 44 -7.38 5.12 -25.89
CA SER A 44 -6.47 6.27 -25.73
C SER A 44 -6.09 6.45 -24.26
N PHE A 45 -4.91 7.01 -24.01
CA PHE A 45 -4.48 7.43 -22.67
C PHE A 45 -5.00 8.83 -22.28
N ASP A 46 -5.69 9.51 -23.20
CA ASP A 46 -6.25 10.85 -22.99
C ASP A 46 -7.41 10.82 -21.98
N ILE A 47 -7.31 11.63 -20.93
CA ILE A 47 -8.30 11.76 -19.86
C ILE A 47 -8.97 13.14 -19.83
N SER A 48 -8.91 13.90 -20.93
CA SER A 48 -9.49 15.24 -21.03
C SER A 48 -10.99 15.28 -20.73
N TRP A 49 -11.72 14.20 -21.00
CA TRP A 49 -13.14 14.06 -20.66
C TRP A 49 -13.41 14.08 -19.14
N ALA A 50 -12.40 13.71 -18.33
CA ALA A 50 -12.50 13.63 -16.88
C ALA A 50 -11.86 14.85 -16.17
N LYS A 51 -11.63 15.96 -16.90
CA LYS A 51 -10.96 17.15 -16.36
C LYS A 51 -11.62 17.66 -15.07
N ASP A 52 -12.95 17.66 -15.01
CA ASP A 52 -13.70 18.10 -13.83
C ASP A 52 -13.51 17.20 -12.59
N PHE A 53 -13.15 15.92 -12.79
CA PHE A 53 -12.89 14.97 -11.71
C PHE A 53 -11.43 14.99 -11.23
N VAL A 54 -10.49 15.39 -12.08
CA VAL A 54 -9.04 15.26 -11.84
C VAL A 54 -8.35 16.59 -11.53
N ALA A 55 -8.80 17.71 -12.13
CA ALA A 55 -8.02 18.95 -12.23
C ALA A 55 -7.98 19.85 -10.98
N GLN A 56 -8.37 19.37 -9.79
CA GLN A 56 -8.36 20.21 -8.59
C GLN A 56 -6.93 20.51 -8.06
N ASP A 57 -5.94 19.67 -8.38
CA ASP A 57 -4.52 19.89 -8.08
C ASP A 57 -3.67 19.41 -9.28
N GLY A 58 -3.15 20.34 -10.09
CA GLY A 58 -2.44 20.07 -11.36
C GLY A 58 -1.10 19.30 -11.26
N SER A 59 -0.80 18.64 -10.14
CA SER A 59 0.46 17.91 -9.92
C SER A 59 0.45 16.47 -10.48
N GLU A 60 -0.72 15.88 -10.72
CA GLU A 60 -0.87 14.46 -11.09
C GLU A 60 -1.23 14.24 -12.58
N THR A 61 -1.27 15.32 -13.37
CA THR A 61 -1.57 15.28 -14.81
C THR A 61 -0.64 16.17 -15.60
N ILE A 62 -0.34 15.77 -16.84
CA ILE A 62 0.42 16.56 -17.82
C ILE A 62 -0.51 16.90 -18.98
N GLU A 63 -0.64 18.19 -19.26
CA GLU A 63 -1.35 18.68 -20.44
C GLU A 63 -0.35 18.86 -21.60
N ARG A 64 -0.63 18.23 -22.74
CA ARG A 64 0.18 18.35 -23.97
C ARG A 64 -0.74 18.39 -25.17
N GLU A 65 -0.58 19.40 -26.02
CA GLU A 65 -1.35 19.54 -27.27
C GLU A 65 -2.88 19.41 -27.05
N GLN A 66 -3.40 20.09 -26.01
CA GLN A 66 -4.82 20.06 -25.60
C GLN A 66 -5.33 18.71 -25.08
N LYS A 67 -4.45 17.72 -24.86
CA LYS A 67 -4.78 16.43 -24.23
C LYS A 67 -4.22 16.35 -22.84
N LEU A 68 -4.95 15.69 -21.95
CA LEU A 68 -4.57 15.49 -20.54
C LEU A 68 -4.14 14.04 -20.33
N TYR A 69 -2.96 13.82 -19.76
CA TYR A 69 -2.42 12.49 -19.46
C TYR A 69 -2.07 12.36 -17.97
N ALA A 70 -2.20 11.16 -17.41
CA ALA A 70 -1.73 10.87 -16.06
C ALA A 70 -0.19 10.82 -16.02
N THR A 71 0.41 11.33 -14.93
CA THR A 71 1.86 11.26 -14.68
C THR A 71 2.32 9.89 -14.19
N GLY A 72 1.40 9.10 -13.63
CA GLY A 72 1.67 7.78 -13.06
C GLY A 72 2.07 6.73 -14.10
N ALA A 73 2.67 5.64 -13.62
CA ALA A 73 3.02 4.51 -14.46
C ALA A 73 1.75 3.82 -15.03
N PRO A 74 1.74 3.40 -16.31
CA PRO A 74 0.51 3.00 -17.00
C PRO A 74 -0.01 1.61 -16.62
N GLY A 75 0.77 0.80 -15.88
CA GLY A 75 0.49 -0.61 -15.61
C GLY A 75 -0.84 -0.85 -14.93
N LEU A 76 -1.16 -0.07 -13.89
CA LEU A 76 -2.46 -0.15 -13.24
C LEU A 76 -3.61 0.18 -14.20
N ALA A 77 -3.44 1.21 -15.03
CA ALA A 77 -4.48 1.62 -15.98
C ALA A 77 -4.70 0.58 -17.08
N LEU A 78 -3.65 -0.13 -17.50
CA LEU A 78 -3.74 -1.21 -18.49
C LEU A 78 -4.54 -2.39 -17.96
N ILE A 79 -4.24 -2.89 -16.75
CA ILE A 79 -5.02 -3.95 -16.12
C ILE A 79 -6.44 -3.46 -15.81
N GLY A 80 -6.52 -2.21 -15.32
CA GLY A 80 -7.77 -1.52 -15.02
C GLY A 80 -8.68 -1.42 -16.24
N SER A 81 -8.14 -1.27 -17.45
CA SER A 81 -8.93 -1.24 -18.69
C SER A 81 -9.62 -2.58 -18.98
N ALA A 82 -8.97 -3.70 -18.69
CA ALA A 82 -9.56 -5.03 -18.83
C ALA A 82 -10.67 -5.25 -17.80
N ILE A 83 -10.43 -4.87 -16.54
CA ILE A 83 -11.44 -4.91 -15.47
C ILE A 83 -12.62 -4.00 -15.84
N HIS A 84 -12.34 -2.78 -16.32
CA HIS A 84 -13.36 -1.84 -16.71
C HIS A 84 -14.23 -2.40 -17.85
N SER A 85 -13.62 -3.02 -18.85
CA SER A 85 -14.31 -3.66 -19.98
C SER A 85 -15.29 -4.76 -19.53
N ILE A 86 -14.98 -5.47 -18.44
CA ILE A 86 -15.89 -6.44 -17.83
C ILE A 86 -16.99 -5.73 -17.05
N THR A 87 -16.64 -4.71 -16.27
CA THR A 87 -17.62 -3.96 -15.46
C THR A 87 -18.61 -3.16 -16.31
N SER A 88 -18.19 -2.68 -17.49
CA SER A 88 -19.02 -1.88 -18.40
C SER A 88 -20.15 -2.68 -19.02
N LEU A 89 -20.09 -4.02 -19.00
CA LEU A 89 -21.22 -4.90 -19.32
C LEU A 89 -22.41 -4.69 -18.36
N PHE A 90 -22.13 -4.27 -17.13
CA PHE A 90 -23.13 -4.02 -16.10
C PHE A 90 -23.44 -2.53 -15.92
N THR A 91 -22.42 -1.66 -16.00
CA THR A 91 -22.59 -0.21 -15.78
C THR A 91 -22.91 0.58 -17.03
N GLY A 92 -22.79 -0.02 -18.22
CA GLY A 92 -22.79 0.71 -19.49
C GLY A 92 -21.52 1.56 -19.70
N LYS A 93 -21.49 2.31 -20.80
CA LYS A 93 -20.39 3.22 -21.16
C LYS A 93 -20.42 4.48 -20.32
N ILE A 94 -19.37 4.72 -19.55
CA ILE A 94 -19.25 5.83 -18.61
C ILE A 94 -19.06 7.15 -19.34
N ILE A 95 -18.24 7.18 -20.40
CA ILE A 95 -17.90 8.44 -21.08
C ILE A 95 -19.13 9.04 -21.76
N GLN A 96 -20.06 8.20 -22.23
CA GLN A 96 -21.28 8.66 -22.91
C GLN A 96 -22.37 9.13 -21.94
N ASN A 97 -22.42 8.57 -20.73
CA ASN A 97 -23.42 8.95 -19.73
C ASN A 97 -22.85 8.77 -18.30
N PRO A 98 -22.14 9.77 -17.76
CA PRO A 98 -21.50 9.68 -16.46
C PRO A 98 -22.54 9.76 -15.33
N ASN A 99 -23.08 8.62 -14.93
CA ASN A 99 -23.90 8.50 -13.73
C ASN A 99 -22.99 8.26 -12.50
N LYS A 100 -23.24 8.97 -11.38
CA LYS A 100 -22.49 8.82 -10.12
C LYS A 100 -22.41 7.36 -9.64
N SER A 101 -23.51 6.60 -9.80
CA SER A 101 -23.54 5.18 -9.43
C SER A 101 -22.60 4.34 -10.30
N ASN A 102 -22.55 4.61 -11.60
CA ASN A 102 -21.72 3.86 -12.55
C ASN A 102 -20.23 4.15 -12.36
N VAL A 103 -19.88 5.43 -12.14
CA VAL A 103 -18.53 5.86 -11.78
C VAL A 103 -18.06 5.14 -10.51
N PHE A 104 -18.91 5.14 -9.49
CA PHE A 104 -18.60 4.50 -8.21
C PHE A 104 -18.40 2.99 -8.33
N LEU A 105 -19.29 2.27 -9.01
CA LEU A 105 -19.18 0.82 -9.21
C LEU A 105 -17.93 0.44 -10.01
N SER A 106 -17.64 1.18 -11.08
CA SER A 106 -16.42 1.00 -11.88
C SER A 106 -15.17 1.22 -11.03
N TRP A 107 -15.11 2.33 -10.30
CA TRP A 107 -13.99 2.63 -9.41
C TRP A 107 -13.82 1.55 -8.31
N LEU A 108 -14.93 1.13 -7.69
CA LEU A 108 -14.95 0.10 -6.65
C LEU A 108 -14.37 -1.22 -7.17
N ALA A 109 -14.78 -1.64 -8.36
CA ALA A 109 -14.28 -2.85 -8.99
C ALA A 109 -12.77 -2.74 -9.26
N LEU A 110 -12.31 -1.64 -9.87
CA LEU A 110 -10.89 -1.43 -10.13
C LEU A 110 -10.08 -1.46 -8.84
N ARG A 111 -10.50 -0.74 -7.80
CA ARG A 111 -9.86 -0.71 -6.47
C ARG A 111 -9.78 -2.12 -5.86
N PHE A 112 -10.88 -2.86 -5.89
CA PHE A 112 -10.92 -4.21 -5.33
C PHE A 112 -9.95 -5.14 -6.06
N PHE A 113 -9.99 -5.20 -7.39
CA PHE A 113 -9.16 -6.12 -8.17
C PHE A 113 -7.68 -5.72 -8.21
N LEU A 114 -7.37 -4.43 -8.19
CA LEU A 114 -5.99 -3.94 -8.36
C LEU A 114 -5.25 -3.70 -7.04
N SER A 115 -5.95 -3.44 -5.94
CA SER A 115 -5.33 -3.05 -4.67
C SER A 115 -5.68 -4.00 -3.53
N THR A 116 -6.94 -4.41 -3.41
CA THR A 116 -7.38 -5.31 -2.33
C THR A 116 -7.04 -6.79 -2.61
N LEU A 117 -7.39 -7.27 -3.80
CA LEU A 117 -7.22 -8.67 -4.19
C LEU A 117 -5.76 -9.14 -4.15
N PRO A 118 -4.75 -8.34 -4.59
CA PRO A 118 -3.35 -8.75 -4.45
C PRO A 118 -2.96 -9.07 -3.01
N LEU A 119 -3.39 -8.26 -2.04
CA LEU A 119 -3.09 -8.51 -0.62
C LEU A 119 -3.79 -9.77 -0.11
N ILE A 120 -5.03 -10.03 -0.55
CA ILE A 120 -5.75 -11.27 -0.25
C ILE A 120 -5.02 -12.47 -0.84
N LEU A 121 -4.52 -12.37 -2.08
CA LEU A 121 -3.77 -13.45 -2.72
C LEU A 121 -2.44 -13.72 -2.01
N LEU A 122 -1.73 -12.68 -1.57
CA LEU A 122 -0.54 -12.84 -0.73
C LEU A 122 -0.90 -13.54 0.60
N ALA A 123 -1.97 -13.11 1.26
CA ALA A 123 -2.44 -13.71 2.50
C ALA A 123 -2.85 -15.18 2.31
N LEU A 124 -3.58 -15.51 1.24
CA LEU A 124 -3.93 -16.88 0.89
C LEU A 124 -2.69 -17.72 0.61
N TRP A 125 -1.72 -17.18 -0.13
CA TRP A 125 -0.44 -17.84 -0.35
C TRP A 125 0.24 -18.13 0.99
N LEU A 126 0.42 -17.14 1.86
CA LEU A 126 1.02 -17.32 3.19
C LEU A 126 0.26 -18.35 4.06
N TYR A 127 -1.07 -18.35 4.00
CA TYR A 127 -1.90 -19.35 4.68
C TYR A 127 -1.59 -20.77 4.21
N PHE A 128 -1.38 -20.99 2.91
CA PHE A 128 -0.97 -22.30 2.37
C PHE A 128 0.48 -22.69 2.73
N TYR A 129 1.31 -21.76 3.20
CA TYR A 129 2.64 -22.03 3.75
C TYR A 129 2.62 -22.16 5.29
N ASP A 130 1.44 -22.35 5.89
CA ASP A 130 1.26 -22.52 7.33
C ASP A 130 1.82 -21.34 8.17
N VAL A 131 1.77 -20.12 7.62
CA VAL A 131 2.12 -18.90 8.35
C VAL A 131 1.12 -18.70 9.51
N ASP A 132 1.64 -18.25 10.65
CA ASP A 132 0.88 -18.10 11.88
C ASP A 132 -0.15 -16.96 11.84
N GLU A 133 -1.19 -17.07 12.67
CA GLU A 133 -2.30 -16.12 12.69
C GLU A 133 -1.87 -14.70 13.09
N ILE A 134 -0.81 -14.54 13.90
CA ILE A 134 -0.34 -13.22 14.31
C ILE A 134 0.33 -12.52 13.13
N SER A 135 1.24 -13.20 12.43
CA SER A 135 1.89 -12.67 11.22
C SER A 135 0.86 -12.27 10.15
N MET A 136 -0.15 -13.12 9.96
CA MET A 136 -1.27 -12.85 9.05
C MET A 136 -2.06 -11.61 9.47
N ALA A 137 -2.37 -11.47 10.77
CA ALA A 137 -3.09 -10.31 11.27
C ALA A 137 -2.26 -9.02 11.20
N ILE A 138 -0.93 -9.11 11.40
CA ILE A 138 -0.05 -7.96 11.22
C ILE A 138 -0.08 -7.48 9.76
N LEU A 139 -0.05 -8.41 8.81
CA LEU A 139 -0.08 -8.08 7.38
C LEU A 139 -1.39 -7.37 7.02
N LEU A 140 -2.51 -7.98 7.41
CA LEU A 140 -3.84 -7.58 6.98
C LEU A 140 -4.40 -6.37 7.74
N PHE A 141 -4.03 -6.16 9.01
CA PHE A 141 -4.70 -5.16 9.86
C PHE A 141 -3.77 -4.26 10.66
N ALA A 142 -2.54 -4.71 10.97
CA ALA A 142 -1.60 -3.96 11.81
C ALA A 142 -0.42 -3.40 11.00
N SER A 143 -0.64 -3.16 9.70
CA SER A 143 0.32 -2.52 8.81
C SER A 143 -0.38 -1.50 7.90
N PRO A 144 0.34 -0.50 7.35
CA PRO A 144 -0.23 0.44 6.42
C PRO A 144 -0.75 -0.20 5.12
N LEU A 145 -0.38 -1.45 4.80
CA LEU A 145 -0.97 -2.18 3.68
C LEU A 145 -2.50 -2.27 3.81
N PHE A 146 -3.03 -2.34 5.04
CA PHE A 146 -4.48 -2.31 5.26
C PHE A 146 -5.11 -1.08 4.61
N ILE A 147 -4.55 0.11 4.84
CA ILE A 147 -5.11 1.36 4.30
C ILE A 147 -4.87 1.45 2.80
N TYR A 148 -3.66 1.16 2.34
CA TYR A 148 -3.31 1.26 0.92
C TYR A 148 -4.03 0.24 0.04
N SER A 149 -4.44 -0.90 0.60
CA SER A 149 -5.23 -1.89 -0.12
C SER A 149 -6.68 -1.45 -0.38
N LEU A 150 -7.17 -0.47 0.41
CA LEU A 150 -8.51 0.13 0.28
C LEU A 150 -8.50 1.33 -0.68
N LEU A 151 -7.35 1.68 -1.25
CA LEU A 151 -7.15 2.83 -2.13
C LEU A 151 -6.67 2.35 -3.49
N LEU A 152 -7.04 3.06 -4.56
CA LEU A 152 -6.62 2.71 -5.92
C LEU A 152 -5.19 3.20 -6.20
N TYR A 153 -4.22 2.66 -5.46
CA TYR A 153 -2.79 2.89 -5.65
C TYR A 153 -2.04 1.64 -6.07
N GLY A 154 -0.94 1.84 -6.80
CA GLY A 154 -0.09 0.75 -7.31
C GLY A 154 0.81 0.12 -6.27
N TYR A 155 1.02 0.77 -5.12
CA TYR A 155 2.03 0.39 -4.14
C TYR A 155 1.89 -1.05 -3.63
N VAL A 156 0.65 -1.48 -3.32
CA VAL A 156 0.38 -2.84 -2.80
C VAL A 156 0.70 -3.89 -3.87
N LEU A 157 0.16 -3.72 -5.08
CA LEU A 157 0.42 -4.64 -6.19
C LEU A 157 1.91 -4.71 -6.52
N THR A 158 2.58 -3.56 -6.64
CA THR A 158 4.03 -3.46 -6.88
C THR A 158 4.83 -4.18 -5.80
N GLY A 159 4.54 -3.93 -4.51
CA GLY A 159 5.24 -4.57 -3.40
C GLY A 159 5.09 -6.10 -3.42
N ILE A 160 3.90 -6.60 -3.72
CA ILE A 160 3.61 -8.04 -3.79
C ILE A 160 4.30 -8.70 -4.98
N LEU A 161 4.28 -8.07 -6.15
CA LEU A 161 4.98 -8.56 -7.34
C LEU A 161 6.50 -8.63 -7.12
N LEU A 162 7.09 -7.60 -6.52
CA LEU A 162 8.51 -7.58 -6.17
C LEU A 162 8.84 -8.61 -5.10
N TYR A 163 7.96 -8.81 -4.11
CA TYR A 163 8.14 -9.83 -3.07
C TYR A 163 8.13 -11.25 -3.65
N PHE A 164 7.18 -11.56 -4.55
CA PHE A 164 7.17 -12.85 -5.24
C PHE A 164 8.38 -13.02 -6.16
N SER A 165 8.79 -11.96 -6.87
CA SER A 165 10.02 -11.96 -7.65
C SER A 165 11.24 -12.30 -6.79
N PHE A 166 11.35 -11.68 -5.61
CA PHE A 166 12.39 -11.99 -4.64
C PHE A 166 12.32 -13.45 -4.14
N ARG A 167 11.15 -13.95 -3.75
CA ARG A 167 10.99 -15.34 -3.31
C ARG A 167 11.37 -16.34 -4.42
N LEU A 168 11.02 -16.06 -5.68
CA LEU A 168 11.41 -16.91 -6.82
C LEU A 168 12.92 -16.95 -7.06
N LEU A 169 13.64 -15.86 -6.79
CA LEU A 169 15.08 -15.74 -7.02
C LEU A 169 15.94 -16.26 -5.85
N TYR A 170 15.46 -16.08 -4.61
CA TYR A 170 16.30 -16.25 -3.42
C TYR A 170 15.86 -17.37 -2.47
N ASP A 171 14.74 -18.06 -2.75
CA ASP A 171 14.40 -19.29 -2.03
C ASP A 171 15.24 -20.47 -2.57
N PRO A 172 16.01 -21.18 -1.71
CA PRO A 172 17.03 -22.15 -2.13
C PRO A 172 16.48 -23.38 -2.86
N GLN A 173 15.18 -23.66 -2.74
CA GLN A 173 14.53 -24.79 -3.42
C GLN A 173 14.04 -24.46 -4.84
N ARG A 174 14.20 -23.20 -5.30
CA ARG A 174 13.46 -22.66 -6.45
C ARG A 174 14.31 -21.99 -7.51
N ILE A 175 15.63 -22.06 -7.43
CA ILE A 175 16.48 -21.40 -8.43
C ILE A 175 16.51 -22.27 -9.70
N PHE A 176 15.61 -21.94 -10.62
CA PHE A 176 15.52 -22.52 -11.96
C PHE A 176 15.45 -21.37 -12.97
N LEU A 177 15.97 -21.56 -14.19
CA LEU A 177 15.92 -20.54 -15.25
C LEU A 177 14.50 -20.01 -15.51
N ARG A 178 13.50 -20.90 -15.47
CA ARG A 178 12.08 -20.54 -15.57
C ARG A 178 11.66 -19.55 -14.47
N ASN A 179 12.11 -19.77 -13.24
CA ASN A 179 11.76 -18.91 -12.12
C ASN A 179 12.51 -17.58 -12.19
N CYS A 180 13.75 -17.55 -12.71
CA CYS A 180 14.45 -16.31 -13.02
C CYS A 180 13.71 -15.50 -14.10
N PHE A 181 13.23 -16.15 -15.15
CA PHE A 181 12.40 -15.50 -16.18
C PHE A 181 11.09 -14.95 -15.60
N LEU A 182 10.37 -15.75 -14.82
CA LEU A 182 9.12 -15.32 -14.16
C LEU A 182 9.37 -14.16 -13.17
N ALA A 183 10.46 -14.21 -12.41
CA ALA A 183 10.86 -13.10 -11.54
C ALA A 183 11.16 -11.83 -12.35
N GLY A 184 11.82 -11.97 -13.51
CA GLY A 184 12.02 -10.88 -14.45
C GLY A 184 10.70 -10.27 -14.93
N LEU A 185 9.74 -11.11 -15.30
CA LEU A 185 8.41 -10.71 -15.76
C LEU A 185 7.61 -10.01 -14.65
N LEU A 186 7.60 -10.56 -13.44
CA LEU A 186 6.93 -9.93 -12.28
C LEU A 186 7.57 -8.58 -11.91
N SER A 187 8.90 -8.51 -11.92
CA SER A 187 9.65 -7.27 -11.75
C SER A 187 9.31 -6.24 -12.82
N GLY A 188 9.25 -6.64 -14.09
CA GLY A 188 8.90 -5.76 -15.20
C GLY A 188 7.49 -5.22 -15.08
N PHE A 189 6.56 -6.07 -14.65
CA PHE A 189 5.19 -5.66 -14.40
C PHE A 189 5.06 -4.73 -13.19
N ALA A 190 5.84 -4.96 -12.14
CA ALA A 190 5.93 -4.06 -11.00
C ALA A 190 6.42 -2.67 -11.43
N LEU A 191 7.39 -2.58 -12.35
CA LEU A 191 7.88 -1.33 -12.93
C LEU A 191 6.80 -0.59 -13.74
N LEU A 192 5.92 -1.31 -14.42
CA LEU A 192 4.76 -0.71 -15.09
C LEU A 192 3.75 -0.15 -14.08
N CYS A 193 3.63 -0.75 -12.90
CA CYS A 193 2.68 -0.31 -11.87
C CYS A 193 3.19 0.89 -11.07
N ASP A 194 4.50 0.94 -10.79
CA ASP A 194 5.12 2.06 -10.09
C ASP A 194 6.62 2.20 -10.44
N PHE A 195 7.07 3.41 -10.75
CA PHE A 195 8.46 3.70 -11.12
C PHE A 195 9.46 3.45 -9.98
N TYR A 196 9.04 3.54 -8.72
CA TYR A 196 9.91 3.27 -7.56
C TYR A 196 10.37 1.80 -7.51
N ALA A 197 9.66 0.89 -8.20
CA ALA A 197 10.08 -0.50 -8.33
C ALA A 197 11.47 -0.65 -8.97
N LEU A 198 11.89 0.31 -9.82
CA LEU A 198 13.18 0.28 -10.52
C LEU A 198 14.36 0.09 -9.55
N ILE A 199 14.30 0.72 -8.37
CA ILE A 199 15.35 0.64 -7.35
C ILE A 199 15.46 -0.80 -6.82
N CYS A 200 14.34 -1.43 -6.49
CA CYS A 200 14.29 -2.81 -6.03
C CYS A 200 14.77 -3.78 -7.12
N ILE A 201 14.36 -3.56 -8.37
CA ILE A 201 14.74 -4.39 -9.52
C ILE A 201 16.25 -4.30 -9.77
N ALA A 202 16.83 -3.09 -9.68
CA ALA A 202 18.26 -2.89 -9.84
C ALA A 202 19.06 -3.65 -8.78
N ILE A 203 18.63 -3.58 -7.50
CA ILE A 203 19.27 -4.33 -6.41
C ILE A 203 19.21 -5.84 -6.68
N MET A 204 18.02 -6.37 -7.03
CA MET A 204 17.85 -7.81 -7.34
C MET A 204 18.70 -8.25 -8.54
N ALA A 205 18.78 -7.45 -9.60
CA ALA A 205 19.57 -7.76 -10.79
C ALA A 205 21.08 -7.77 -10.47
N ILE A 206 21.56 -6.82 -9.68
CA ILE A 206 22.98 -6.72 -9.27
C ILE A 206 23.37 -7.86 -8.32
N SER A 207 22.46 -8.32 -7.46
CA SER A 207 22.77 -9.41 -6.53
C SER A 207 22.68 -10.80 -7.16
N LEU A 208 21.98 -10.97 -8.29
CA LEU A 208 21.77 -12.28 -8.90
C LEU A 208 23.07 -13.05 -9.28
N PRO A 209 24.13 -12.40 -9.82
CA PRO A 209 25.42 -13.06 -10.07
C PRO A 209 26.10 -13.59 -8.80
N VAL A 210 25.74 -13.09 -7.62
CA VAL A 210 26.35 -13.48 -6.34
C VAL A 210 25.68 -14.73 -5.78
N VAL A 211 24.39 -14.93 -6.05
CA VAL A 211 23.57 -16.03 -5.53
C VAL A 211 24.00 -17.36 -6.13
N GLU A 212 24.00 -17.43 -7.45
CA GLU A 212 24.30 -18.65 -8.18
C GLU A 212 25.77 -18.64 -8.58
N LYS A 213 26.50 -19.75 -8.47
CA LYS A 213 27.93 -19.78 -8.87
C LYS A 213 28.14 -20.45 -10.21
N GLN A 214 27.31 -21.44 -10.54
CA GLN A 214 27.50 -22.27 -11.73
C GLN A 214 26.73 -21.71 -12.93
N GLU A 215 25.50 -21.20 -12.73
CA GLU A 215 24.62 -20.70 -13.81
C GLU A 215 24.38 -19.17 -13.77
N ARG A 216 25.40 -18.40 -13.37
CA ARG A 216 25.31 -16.93 -13.20
C ARG A 216 24.73 -16.21 -14.41
N LEU A 217 25.35 -16.42 -15.58
CA LEU A 217 25.00 -15.71 -16.81
C LEU A 217 23.61 -16.15 -17.33
N PRO A 218 23.28 -17.45 -17.39
CA PRO A 218 21.93 -17.90 -17.74
C PRO A 218 20.83 -17.33 -16.83
N CYS A 219 21.03 -17.27 -15.51
CA CYS A 219 20.04 -16.72 -14.59
C CYS A 219 19.82 -15.22 -14.82
N VAL A 220 20.90 -14.44 -14.97
CA VAL A 220 20.83 -13.00 -15.26
C VAL A 220 20.17 -12.76 -16.61
N PHE A 221 20.56 -13.50 -17.63
CA PHE A 221 19.96 -13.37 -18.96
C PHE A 221 18.46 -13.73 -18.92
N SER A 222 18.08 -14.80 -18.23
CA SER A 222 16.67 -15.20 -18.08
C SER A 222 15.85 -14.14 -17.36
N PHE A 223 16.40 -13.54 -16.29
CA PHE A 223 15.75 -12.44 -15.59
C PHE A 223 15.58 -11.20 -16.49
N LEU A 224 16.63 -10.81 -17.22
CA LEU A 224 16.58 -9.66 -18.12
C LEU A 224 15.63 -9.88 -19.29
N THR A 225 15.58 -11.09 -19.86
CA THR A 225 14.62 -11.42 -20.93
C THR A 225 13.18 -11.41 -20.44
N GLY A 226 12.93 -11.79 -19.19
CA GLY A 226 11.62 -11.63 -18.56
C GLY A 226 11.23 -10.17 -18.31
N LEU A 227 12.20 -9.32 -17.96
CA LEU A 227 12.01 -7.89 -17.71
C LEU A 227 11.73 -7.08 -19.00
N LEU A 228 12.37 -7.50 -20.10
CA LEU A 228 12.46 -6.75 -21.36
C LEU A 228 11.09 -6.35 -21.96
N PRO A 229 10.06 -7.21 -22.05
CA PRO A 229 8.78 -6.84 -22.65
C PRO A 229 8.13 -5.63 -21.97
N CYS A 230 8.14 -5.61 -20.63
CA CYS A 230 7.57 -4.50 -19.87
C CYS A 230 8.43 -3.24 -19.99
N GLY A 231 9.77 -3.38 -19.97
CA GLY A 231 10.69 -2.26 -20.16
C GLY A 231 10.55 -1.61 -21.53
N VAL A 232 10.45 -2.40 -22.60
CA VAL A 232 10.25 -1.92 -23.98
C VAL A 232 8.90 -1.22 -24.12
N PHE A 233 7.83 -1.83 -23.58
CA PHE A 233 6.51 -1.18 -23.58
C PHE A 233 6.55 0.18 -22.89
N LEU A 234 7.19 0.27 -21.72
CA LEU A 234 7.29 1.52 -20.97
C LEU A 234 8.11 2.58 -21.72
N ALA A 235 9.19 2.17 -22.40
CA ALA A 235 9.99 3.07 -23.22
C ALA A 235 9.18 3.64 -24.40
N ILE A 236 8.42 2.79 -25.10
CA ILE A 236 7.54 3.19 -26.21
C ILE A 236 6.43 4.13 -25.71
N TYR A 237 5.79 3.79 -24.59
CA TYR A 237 4.77 4.61 -23.94
C TYR A 237 5.31 6.02 -23.62
N ASN A 238 6.48 6.08 -22.97
CA ASN A 238 7.07 7.36 -22.60
C ASN A 238 7.47 8.20 -23.82
N TYR A 239 8.11 7.57 -24.80
CA TYR A 239 8.53 8.26 -26.02
C TYR A 239 7.34 8.79 -26.83
N SER A 240 6.27 7.99 -26.98
CA SER A 240 5.10 8.39 -27.76
C SER A 240 4.28 9.50 -27.12
N LEU A 241 4.09 9.50 -25.79
CA LEU A 241 3.26 10.51 -25.11
C LEU A 241 4.06 11.73 -24.67
N PHE A 242 5.29 11.55 -24.20
CA PHE A 242 6.10 12.61 -23.57
C PHE A 242 7.32 13.01 -24.40
N GLY A 243 7.59 12.35 -25.53
CA GLY A 243 8.70 12.70 -26.44
C GLY A 243 10.09 12.30 -25.94
N SER A 244 10.18 11.62 -24.79
CA SER A 244 11.44 11.13 -24.22
C SER A 244 11.22 9.79 -23.51
N PHE A 245 12.23 8.93 -23.45
CA PHE A 245 12.13 7.60 -22.82
C PHE A 245 11.83 7.63 -21.32
N PHE A 246 12.08 8.77 -20.67
CA PHE A 246 11.89 8.98 -19.23
C PHE A 246 10.90 10.10 -18.91
N GLY A 247 10.10 10.53 -19.90
CA GLY A 247 9.29 11.75 -19.81
C GLY A 247 8.27 11.75 -18.67
N ALA A 248 7.61 10.63 -18.39
CA ALA A 248 6.67 10.54 -17.26
C ALA A 248 7.37 10.56 -15.90
N VAL A 249 8.61 10.05 -15.81
CA VAL A 249 9.35 9.91 -14.55
C VAL A 249 9.95 11.25 -14.10
N LYS A 250 9.97 12.27 -14.98
CA LYS A 250 10.49 13.62 -14.69
C LYS A 250 11.84 13.59 -13.95
N PHE A 251 12.74 12.69 -14.34
CA PHE A 251 14.03 12.48 -13.66
C PHE A 251 14.84 13.77 -13.49
N ASP A 252 14.83 14.65 -14.50
CA ASP A 252 15.54 15.94 -14.47
C ASP A 252 15.01 16.87 -13.35
N GLU A 253 13.70 16.82 -13.14
CA GLU A 253 12.95 17.56 -12.14
C GLU A 253 13.14 16.96 -10.73
N ILE A 254 13.57 15.69 -10.64
CA ILE A 254 13.92 15.04 -9.38
C ILE A 254 15.40 15.30 -9.04
N LEU A 255 16.30 15.14 -10.02
CA LEU A 255 17.75 15.37 -9.90
C LEU A 255 18.08 16.82 -9.54
N SER A 256 17.33 17.79 -10.07
CA SER A 256 17.49 19.22 -9.77
C SER A 256 17.08 19.63 -8.35
N VAL A 257 16.27 18.82 -7.66
CA VAL A 257 15.77 19.07 -6.30
C VAL A 257 16.54 18.27 -5.23
N GLN A 258 17.57 17.50 -5.63
CA GLN A 258 18.32 16.64 -4.72
C GLN A 258 19.25 17.44 -3.79
N ASN A 259 18.75 17.79 -2.62
CA ASN A 259 19.57 18.15 -1.47
C ASN A 259 19.81 16.91 -0.61
N LEU A 260 20.98 16.28 -0.74
CA LEU A 260 21.44 15.18 0.13
C LEU A 260 21.33 15.54 1.63
N SER A 261 21.49 16.82 1.98
CA SER A 261 21.31 17.35 3.33
C SER A 261 19.89 17.22 3.87
N SER A 262 18.88 17.09 2.99
CA SER A 262 17.46 16.93 3.38
C SER A 262 17.05 15.48 3.65
N VAL A 263 17.88 14.50 3.27
CA VAL A 263 17.57 13.07 3.42
C VAL A 263 17.34 12.65 4.87
N PRO A 264 18.16 13.07 5.87
CA PRO A 264 17.90 12.71 7.26
C PRO A 264 16.54 13.22 7.76
N TYR A 265 16.16 14.44 7.35
CA TYR A 265 14.86 15.01 7.70
C TYR A 265 13.71 14.24 7.03
N LYS A 266 13.84 13.88 5.75
CA LYS A 266 12.84 13.06 5.05
C LYS A 266 12.72 11.64 5.63
N LEU A 267 13.84 11.02 6.01
CA LEU A 267 13.82 9.72 6.70
C LEU A 267 13.12 9.81 8.05
N TYR A 268 13.40 10.86 8.84
CA TYR A 268 12.64 11.12 10.06
C TYR A 268 11.15 11.28 9.76
N LEU A 269 10.81 12.05 8.73
CA LEU A 269 9.44 12.32 8.32
C LEU A 269 8.70 11.03 7.93
N PHE A 270 9.29 10.16 7.10
CA PHE A 270 8.65 8.96 6.59
C PHE A 270 8.73 7.74 7.50
N LEU A 271 9.71 7.67 8.41
CA LEU A 271 9.87 6.52 9.30
C LEU A 271 9.27 6.77 10.68
N ILE A 272 9.45 7.96 11.24
CA ILE A 272 9.23 8.21 12.68
C ILE A 272 8.13 9.26 12.93
N SER A 273 7.95 10.23 12.04
CA SER A 273 7.07 11.36 12.36
C SER A 273 5.63 10.92 12.68
N PRO A 274 4.93 11.63 13.58
CA PRO A 274 3.54 11.32 13.88
C PRO A 274 2.60 11.50 12.68
N THR A 275 3.00 12.32 11.70
CA THR A 275 2.19 12.64 10.53
C THR A 275 2.23 11.54 9.48
N TYR A 276 3.43 11.03 9.19
CA TYR A 276 3.69 10.12 8.05
C TYR A 276 4.57 8.92 8.39
N GLY A 277 5.04 8.81 9.63
CA GLY A 277 6.05 7.84 10.03
C GLY A 277 5.53 6.42 10.02
N LEU A 278 6.13 5.56 9.21
CA LEU A 278 5.82 4.13 9.13
C LEU A 278 5.78 3.45 10.50
N PHE A 279 6.78 3.71 11.35
CA PHE A 279 6.87 3.15 12.70
C PHE A 279 5.97 3.83 13.71
N PHE A 280 5.45 5.02 13.39
CA PHE A 280 4.41 5.64 14.20
C PHE A 280 3.07 4.95 13.95
N TYR A 281 2.68 4.75 12.69
CA TYR A 281 1.44 4.07 12.32
C TYR A 281 1.45 2.59 12.65
N ALA A 282 2.58 1.92 12.41
CA ALA A 282 2.74 0.50 12.69
C ALA A 282 4.00 0.22 13.52
N PRO A 283 4.00 0.54 14.84
CA PRO A 283 5.12 0.26 15.74
C PRO A 283 5.55 -1.21 15.77
N ILE A 284 4.67 -2.15 15.44
CA ILE A 284 5.00 -3.57 15.28
C ILE A 284 6.14 -3.82 14.30
N LEU A 285 6.30 -2.97 13.27
CA LEU A 285 7.39 -3.07 12.30
C LEU A 285 8.76 -2.74 12.92
N LEU A 286 8.83 -2.17 14.13
CA LEU A 286 10.09 -2.08 14.87
C LEU A 286 10.65 -3.47 15.17
N LEU A 287 9.79 -4.47 15.41
CA LEU A 287 10.24 -5.86 15.56
C LEU A 287 10.82 -6.40 14.25
N SER A 288 10.27 -6.02 13.09
CA SER A 288 10.85 -6.35 11.78
C SER A 288 12.26 -5.81 11.64
N VAL A 289 12.48 -4.55 12.05
CA VAL A 289 13.81 -3.92 12.01
C VAL A 289 14.78 -4.67 12.90
N VAL A 290 14.38 -5.06 14.11
CA VAL A 290 15.25 -5.87 14.99
C VAL A 290 15.57 -7.21 14.32
N LEU A 291 14.58 -7.90 13.76
CA LEU A 291 14.77 -9.17 13.06
C LEU A 291 15.67 -9.06 11.83
N LEU A 292 15.64 -7.93 11.11
CA LEU A 292 16.58 -7.69 10.01
C LEU A 292 18.04 -7.74 10.45
N PHE A 293 18.35 -7.48 11.73
CA PHE A 293 19.72 -7.55 12.24
C PHE A 293 20.00 -8.80 13.09
N THR A 294 18.97 -9.43 13.65
CA THR A 294 19.10 -10.58 14.56
C THR A 294 18.67 -11.92 13.96
N SER A 295 18.08 -11.94 12.76
CA SER A 295 17.57 -13.16 12.11
C SER A 295 18.62 -14.27 12.05
N ARG A 296 18.14 -15.51 12.18
CA ARG A 296 18.97 -16.72 12.10
C ARG A 296 19.59 -16.85 10.70
N GLU A 297 18.92 -16.31 9.69
CA GLU A 297 19.36 -16.33 8.31
C GLU A 297 20.38 -15.25 7.95
N ARG A 298 20.87 -14.43 8.89
CA ARG A 298 21.77 -13.29 8.59
C ARG A 298 23.00 -13.61 7.74
N LYS A 299 23.45 -14.86 7.72
CA LYS A 299 24.60 -15.32 6.93
C LYS A 299 24.24 -15.67 5.49
N THR A 300 22.97 -15.91 5.18
CA THR A 300 22.51 -16.31 3.86
C THR A 300 22.54 -15.13 2.88
N ILE A 301 22.68 -15.44 1.59
CA ILE A 301 22.63 -14.42 0.53
C ILE A 301 21.22 -13.82 0.45
N ARG A 302 20.16 -14.64 0.58
CA ARG A 302 18.76 -14.20 0.67
C ARG A 302 18.60 -13.06 1.66
N HIS A 303 19.09 -13.25 2.89
CA HIS A 303 18.97 -12.24 3.92
C HIS A 303 19.77 -10.97 3.61
N LYS A 304 21.00 -11.10 3.10
CA LYS A 304 21.83 -9.94 2.71
C LYS A 304 21.16 -9.10 1.62
N VAL A 305 20.53 -9.75 0.64
CA VAL A 305 19.80 -9.07 -0.43
C VAL A 305 18.52 -8.44 0.11
N LYS A 306 17.77 -9.11 0.99
CA LYS A 306 16.62 -8.53 1.70
C LYS A 306 17.02 -7.27 2.46
N LEU A 307 18.12 -7.31 3.22
CA LEU A 307 18.65 -6.17 3.94
C LEU A 307 19.00 -5.02 2.98
N ALA A 308 19.71 -5.32 1.88
CA ALA A 308 20.04 -4.33 0.87
C ALA A 308 18.79 -3.72 0.24
N LEU A 309 17.79 -4.53 -0.11
CA LEU A 309 16.50 -4.08 -0.65
C LEU A 309 15.82 -3.10 0.31
N VAL A 310 15.68 -3.45 1.58
CA VAL A 310 15.01 -2.57 2.55
C VAL A 310 15.81 -1.29 2.80
N VAL A 311 17.11 -1.39 3.10
CA VAL A 311 17.93 -0.24 3.53
C VAL A 311 18.21 0.70 2.36
N VAL A 312 18.68 0.18 1.23
CA VAL A 312 19.03 1.01 0.06
C VAL A 312 17.77 1.62 -0.53
N SER A 313 16.68 0.85 -0.66
CA SER A 313 15.43 1.41 -1.20
C SER A 313 14.81 2.44 -0.26
N THR A 314 14.87 2.26 1.05
CA THR A 314 14.45 3.30 2.03
C THR A 314 15.21 4.60 1.83
N PHE A 315 16.54 4.51 1.67
CA PHE A 315 17.39 5.68 1.43
C PHE A 315 17.08 6.34 0.08
N CYS A 316 16.96 5.55 -1.00
CA CYS A 316 16.60 6.05 -2.32
C CYS A 316 15.20 6.67 -2.33
N PHE A 317 14.20 6.07 -1.67
CA PHE A 317 12.86 6.63 -1.56
C PHE A 317 12.89 7.98 -0.84
N ALA A 318 13.66 8.11 0.24
CA ALA A 318 13.85 9.41 0.88
C ALA A 318 14.53 10.45 -0.04
N LEU A 319 15.42 10.03 -0.95
CA LEU A 319 16.00 10.91 -1.96
C LEU A 319 14.98 11.35 -3.02
N PHE A 320 14.23 10.40 -3.59
CA PHE A 320 13.39 10.61 -4.77
C PHE A 320 11.97 11.10 -4.46
N ILE A 321 11.42 10.82 -3.27
CA ILE A 321 10.08 11.28 -2.90
C ILE A 321 10.09 12.80 -2.75
N ARG A 322 9.25 13.46 -3.55
CA ARG A 322 8.95 14.90 -3.42
C ARG A 322 8.22 15.16 -2.12
N ASN A 323 8.47 16.32 -1.51
CA ASN A 323 7.77 16.80 -0.31
C ASN A 323 6.28 17.01 -0.65
N GLU A 324 5.52 15.93 -0.73
CA GLU A 324 4.10 15.96 -1.04
C GLU A 324 3.26 15.47 0.14
N LYS A 325 2.06 16.04 0.19
CA LYS A 325 1.02 15.94 1.21
C LYS A 325 0.41 14.52 1.25
N ARG A 326 1.20 13.47 1.45
CA ARG A 326 0.73 12.07 1.33
C ARG A 326 0.80 11.35 2.66
N PHE A 327 -0.35 10.83 3.11
CA PHE A 327 -0.45 9.91 4.25
C PHE A 327 0.62 8.82 4.19
N ALA A 328 1.27 8.54 5.32
CA ALA A 328 2.23 7.46 5.57
C ALA A 328 3.13 7.00 4.41
N ALA A 329 3.69 7.94 3.63
CA ALA A 329 4.68 7.70 2.58
C ALA A 329 4.39 6.45 1.73
N GLY A 330 3.29 6.46 0.95
CA GLY A 330 2.75 5.26 0.29
C GLY A 330 3.75 4.43 -0.51
N GLU A 331 4.81 5.04 -1.01
CA GLU A 331 5.94 4.37 -1.66
C GLU A 331 6.60 3.31 -0.74
N PHE A 332 6.68 3.55 0.57
CA PHE A 332 7.21 2.59 1.54
C PHE A 332 6.35 1.34 1.69
N ALA A 333 5.07 1.38 1.28
CA ALA A 333 4.23 0.19 1.27
C ALA A 333 4.79 -0.90 0.33
N ILE A 334 5.56 -0.52 -0.69
CA ILE A 334 6.28 -1.45 -1.58
C ILE A 334 7.27 -2.32 -0.79
N LEU A 335 7.88 -1.78 0.28
CA LEU A 335 8.89 -2.46 1.09
C LEU A 335 8.31 -3.31 2.23
N LEU A 336 7.01 -3.17 2.53
CA LEU A 336 6.39 -3.82 3.68
C LEU A 336 6.45 -5.36 3.64
N PRO A 337 6.16 -6.04 2.51
CA PRO A 337 6.33 -7.49 2.44
C PRO A 337 7.76 -7.96 2.76
N PHE A 338 8.78 -7.17 2.37
CA PHE A 338 10.18 -7.48 2.67
C PHE A 338 10.53 -7.28 4.14
N LEU A 339 10.03 -6.20 4.75
CA LEU A 339 10.18 -5.96 6.19
C LEU A 339 9.53 -7.09 7.00
N MET A 340 8.38 -7.58 6.55
CA MET A 340 7.59 -8.59 7.24
C MET A 340 8.02 -10.03 6.94
N ASP A 341 8.97 -10.24 6.04
CA ASP A 341 9.41 -11.57 5.60
C ASP A 341 9.84 -12.48 6.77
N SER A 342 10.55 -11.93 7.76
CA SER A 342 10.96 -12.66 8.97
C SER A 342 9.79 -13.00 9.90
N PHE A 343 8.68 -12.27 9.83
CA PHE A 343 7.47 -12.62 10.57
C PHE A 343 6.87 -13.90 10.01
N PHE A 344 6.80 -14.02 8.68
CA PHE A 344 6.25 -15.19 8.00
C PHE A 344 7.07 -16.46 8.26
N ASP A 345 8.37 -16.32 8.52
CA ASP A 345 9.25 -17.43 8.89
C ASP A 345 9.16 -17.80 10.40
N GLY A 346 8.23 -17.19 11.16
CA GLY A 346 7.93 -17.50 12.56
C GLY A 346 8.90 -16.90 13.59
N GLU A 347 9.82 -16.02 13.18
CA GLU A 347 10.83 -15.42 14.08
C GLU A 347 10.20 -14.46 15.11
N LEU A 348 8.93 -14.07 14.95
CA LEU A 348 8.20 -13.24 15.92
C LEU A 348 8.15 -13.84 17.33
N TYR A 349 8.16 -15.16 17.45
CA TYR A 349 8.07 -15.84 18.73
C TYR A 349 9.34 -15.78 19.58
N ASP A 350 10.44 -15.23 19.03
CA ASP A 350 11.67 -14.97 19.77
C ASP A 350 11.51 -13.74 20.69
N PHE A 351 10.49 -12.90 20.48
CA PHE A 351 10.19 -11.74 21.32
C PHE A 351 9.27 -12.05 22.51
N SER A 352 9.30 -11.17 23.51
CA SER A 352 8.33 -11.21 24.61
C SER A 352 6.91 -11.00 24.08
N ASN A 353 5.99 -11.86 24.49
CA ASN A 353 4.57 -11.73 24.12
C ASN A 353 3.95 -10.41 24.64
N ILE A 354 4.52 -9.79 25.68
CA ILE A 354 4.07 -8.48 26.17
C ILE A 354 4.39 -7.39 25.13
N TRP A 355 5.62 -7.35 24.61
CA TRP A 355 6.00 -6.40 23.57
C TRP A 355 5.21 -6.63 22.28
N LEU A 356 5.02 -7.90 21.90
CA LEU A 356 4.21 -8.28 20.76
C LEU A 356 2.76 -7.76 20.89
N GLY A 357 2.11 -8.02 22.03
CA GLY A 357 0.74 -7.55 22.29
C GLY A 357 0.61 -6.03 22.31
N LEU A 358 1.58 -5.34 22.93
CA LEU A 358 1.61 -3.87 22.98
C LEU A 358 1.73 -3.27 21.58
N LEU A 359 2.77 -3.66 20.85
CA LEU A 359 3.06 -3.07 19.53
C LEU A 359 1.99 -3.46 18.50
N PHE A 360 1.48 -4.70 18.57
CA PHE A 360 0.38 -5.13 17.72
C PHE A 360 -0.87 -4.29 17.95
N PHE A 361 -1.29 -4.10 19.21
CA PHE A 361 -2.51 -3.36 19.50
C PHE A 361 -2.42 -1.89 19.06
N VAL A 362 -1.28 -1.23 19.32
CA VAL A 362 -1.06 0.15 18.88
C VAL A 362 -1.14 0.24 17.35
N SER A 363 -0.40 -0.61 16.63
CA SER A 363 -0.46 -0.65 15.16
C SER A 363 -1.87 -0.93 14.63
N PHE A 364 -2.56 -1.89 15.24
CA PHE A 364 -3.90 -2.29 14.84
C PHE A 364 -4.88 -1.12 14.94
N VAL A 365 -4.85 -0.36 16.03
CA VAL A 365 -5.72 0.81 16.19
C VAL A 365 -5.30 1.95 15.25
N PHE A 366 -4.01 2.25 15.14
CA PHE A 366 -3.52 3.36 14.31
C PHE A 366 -3.65 3.12 12.80
N CYS A 367 -3.69 1.87 12.35
CA CYS A 367 -4.00 1.52 10.96
C CYS A 367 -5.51 1.42 10.69
N THR A 368 -6.34 1.09 11.69
CA THR A 368 -7.79 0.93 11.48
C THR A 368 -8.57 2.24 11.63
N ILE A 369 -8.16 3.15 12.51
CA ILE A 369 -8.79 4.47 12.66
C ILE A 369 -8.89 5.19 11.30
N PRO A 370 -7.80 5.42 10.54
CA PRO A 370 -7.85 6.09 9.25
C PRO A 370 -8.83 5.46 8.26
N ALA A 371 -8.92 4.14 8.25
CA ALA A 371 -9.81 3.40 7.35
C ALA A 371 -11.29 3.64 7.64
N MET A 372 -11.64 3.94 8.90
CA MET A 372 -13.00 4.27 9.34
C MET A 372 -13.36 5.75 9.18
N SER A 373 -12.38 6.61 8.88
CA SER A 373 -12.51 8.07 8.99
C SER A 373 -11.89 8.83 7.82
N PHE A 374 -11.76 8.20 6.65
CA PHE A 374 -11.34 8.84 5.40
C PHE A 374 -12.05 10.21 5.21
N PRO A 375 -11.35 11.27 4.78
CA PRO A 375 -10.23 11.25 3.83
C PRO A 375 -8.81 11.18 4.40
N LEU A 376 -7.82 11.01 3.50
CA LEU A 376 -6.39 11.11 3.81
C LEU A 376 -6.02 12.54 4.21
N ILE A 377 -5.05 12.67 5.12
CA ILE A 377 -4.64 13.95 5.71
C ILE A 377 -3.77 14.80 4.81
N THR A 378 -3.98 16.11 4.90
CA THR A 378 -3.08 17.14 4.37
C THR A 378 -1.91 17.39 5.34
N ALA A 379 -0.74 17.77 4.80
CA ALA A 379 0.52 17.92 5.54
C ALA A 379 0.53 18.85 6.78
N GLU A 380 -0.57 19.52 7.03
CA GLU A 380 -0.71 20.53 8.06
C GLU A 380 -1.08 19.93 9.42
N PHE A 381 -1.70 18.74 9.46
CA PHE A 381 -2.00 18.04 10.71
C PHE A 381 -0.77 17.26 11.17
N LYS A 382 -0.08 17.73 12.20
CA LYS A 382 1.12 17.03 12.68
C LYS A 382 0.78 15.74 13.41
N TYR A 383 -0.35 15.72 14.13
CA TYR A 383 -0.83 14.58 14.91
C TYR A 383 -2.22 14.12 14.44
N PRO A 384 -2.32 13.50 13.26
CA PRO A 384 -3.59 13.25 12.61
C PRO A 384 -4.53 12.30 13.37
N HIS A 385 -4.00 11.29 14.05
CA HIS A 385 -4.81 10.38 14.88
C HIS A 385 -5.51 11.11 16.01
N ASN A 386 -4.81 12.01 16.70
CA ASN A 386 -5.37 12.79 17.80
C ASN A 386 -6.29 13.92 17.29
N ASN A 387 -5.80 14.74 16.36
CA ASN A 387 -6.46 15.99 16.01
C ASN A 387 -7.31 15.93 14.75
N PHE A 388 -7.23 14.89 13.93
CA PHE A 388 -8.05 14.77 12.72
C PHE A 388 -9.05 13.64 12.86
N TRP A 389 -8.62 12.38 12.76
CA TRP A 389 -9.54 11.24 12.67
C TRP A 389 -10.32 10.98 13.93
N PHE A 390 -9.69 11.04 15.11
CA PHE A 390 -10.40 10.78 16.36
C PHE A 390 -11.51 11.80 16.62
N LYS A 391 -11.22 13.10 16.41
CA LYS A 391 -12.22 14.16 16.52
C LYS A 391 -13.33 14.02 15.46
N LEU A 392 -12.94 13.69 14.23
CA LEU A 392 -13.87 13.49 13.12
C LEU A 392 -14.85 12.32 13.40
N LEU A 393 -14.35 11.22 14.00
CA LEU A 393 -15.18 10.08 14.42
C LEU A 393 -16.05 10.40 15.65
N ILE A 394 -15.48 10.98 16.71
CA ILE A 394 -16.14 11.09 18.01
C ILE A 394 -16.91 12.39 18.18
N GLU A 395 -16.30 13.54 17.88
CA GLU A 395 -16.92 14.86 18.05
C GLU A 395 -17.87 15.15 16.89
N GLU A 396 -17.44 14.88 15.66
CA GLU A 396 -18.16 15.28 14.45
C GLU A 396 -19.03 14.16 13.85
N LYS A 397 -18.98 12.97 14.46
CA LYS A 397 -19.73 11.74 14.09
C LYS A 397 -19.65 11.41 12.60
N PHE A 398 -18.55 11.76 11.97
CA PHE A 398 -18.31 11.49 10.56
C PHE A 398 -17.54 10.18 10.44
N ALA A 399 -17.96 9.34 9.51
CA ALA A 399 -17.35 8.05 9.22
C ALA A 399 -17.14 7.90 7.72
N SER A 400 -16.20 7.07 7.31
CA SER A 400 -16.04 6.65 5.93
C SER A 400 -17.36 6.08 5.39
N HIS A 401 -17.67 6.34 4.13
CA HIS A 401 -18.84 5.74 3.52
C HIS A 401 -18.74 4.22 3.54
N THR A 402 -19.90 3.58 3.72
CA THR A 402 -20.01 2.13 3.68
C THR A 402 -20.76 1.71 2.42
N LEU A 403 -20.66 0.43 2.07
CA LEU A 403 -21.41 -0.15 0.96
C LEU A 403 -22.93 0.06 1.10
N LEU A 404 -23.44 0.23 2.32
CA LEU A 404 -24.86 0.50 2.58
C LEU A 404 -25.35 1.82 1.99
N ARG A 405 -24.47 2.79 1.71
CA ARG A 405 -24.82 4.02 0.99
C ARG A 405 -25.40 3.73 -0.39
N PHE A 406 -24.96 2.64 -1.04
CA PHE A 406 -25.50 2.21 -2.33
C PHE A 406 -26.98 1.83 -2.25
N PHE A 407 -27.41 1.33 -1.09
CA PHE A 407 -28.80 0.97 -0.82
C PHE A 407 -29.62 2.14 -0.24
N GLY A 408 -29.11 3.38 -0.37
CA GLY A 408 -29.80 4.59 0.10
C GLY A 408 -29.73 4.83 1.60
N VAL A 409 -28.89 4.09 2.33
CA VAL A 409 -28.70 4.31 3.77
C VAL A 409 -27.82 5.54 3.99
N GLU A 410 -28.32 6.51 4.74
CA GLU A 410 -27.56 7.70 5.10
C GLU A 410 -26.34 7.33 5.94
N ASN A 411 -25.22 8.03 5.69
CA ASN A 411 -23.98 7.77 6.40
C ASN A 411 -24.11 8.19 7.87
N ASN A 412 -24.08 7.23 8.79
CA ASN A 412 -24.19 7.46 10.22
C ASN A 412 -23.06 6.74 10.95
N PHE A 413 -22.57 7.33 12.04
CA PHE A 413 -21.57 6.74 12.92
C PHE A 413 -21.91 5.30 13.34
N TRP A 414 -23.20 4.99 13.57
CA TRP A 414 -23.66 3.65 13.92
C TRP A 414 -23.38 2.58 12.85
N LEU A 415 -23.17 2.97 11.59
CA LEU A 415 -22.76 2.06 10.53
C LEU A 415 -21.33 1.53 10.72
N LEU A 416 -20.57 2.04 11.69
CA LEU A 416 -19.27 1.47 12.07
C LEU A 416 -19.40 0.26 13.00
N ILE A 417 -20.57 -0.03 13.59
CA ILE A 417 -20.74 -1.18 14.51
C ILE A 417 -20.28 -2.50 13.87
N PRO A 418 -20.70 -2.87 12.63
CA PRO A 418 -20.23 -4.10 12.00
C PRO A 418 -18.70 -4.14 11.86
N THR A 419 -18.09 -3.02 11.48
CA THR A 419 -16.64 -2.89 11.39
C THR A 419 -15.97 -3.12 12.73
N LEU A 420 -16.46 -2.49 13.80
CA LEU A 420 -15.92 -2.65 15.15
C LEU A 420 -16.06 -4.08 15.67
N ILE A 421 -17.18 -4.75 15.39
CA ILE A 421 -17.39 -6.17 15.74
C ILE A 421 -16.36 -7.05 15.02
N LEU A 422 -16.20 -6.86 13.71
CA LEU A 422 -15.23 -7.62 12.91
C LEU A 422 -13.79 -7.38 13.37
N LEU A 423 -13.41 -6.14 13.69
CA LEU A 423 -12.10 -5.82 14.27
C LEU A 423 -11.92 -6.45 15.65
N GLY A 424 -12.98 -6.49 16.48
CA GLY A 424 -12.98 -7.20 17.76
C GLY A 424 -12.77 -8.71 17.59
N LEU A 425 -13.35 -9.31 16.55
CA LEU A 425 -13.11 -10.72 16.20
C LEU A 425 -11.68 -10.98 15.75
N VAL A 426 -11.08 -10.08 14.95
CA VAL A 426 -9.65 -10.15 14.60
C VAL A 426 -8.79 -10.18 15.86
N PHE A 427 -9.00 -9.23 16.77
CA PHE A 427 -8.26 -9.19 18.03
C PHE A 427 -8.47 -10.45 18.87
N HIS A 428 -9.70 -10.97 18.94
CA HIS A 428 -10.02 -12.21 19.64
C HIS A 428 -9.24 -13.40 19.09
N VAL A 429 -9.19 -13.55 17.75
CA VAL A 429 -8.41 -14.60 17.09
C VAL A 429 -6.93 -14.47 17.45
N VAL A 430 -6.33 -13.29 17.23
CA VAL A 430 -4.90 -13.07 17.49
C VAL A 430 -4.54 -13.34 18.95
N TRP A 431 -5.33 -12.83 19.90
CA TRP A 431 -5.08 -13.05 21.31
C TRP A 431 -5.17 -14.54 21.69
N ARG A 432 -6.20 -15.24 21.22
CA ARG A 432 -6.43 -16.66 21.55
C ARG A 432 -5.32 -17.56 21.02
N TYR A 433 -4.79 -17.26 19.84
CA TYR A 433 -3.74 -18.04 19.17
C TYR A 433 -2.32 -17.55 19.48
N ALA A 434 -2.16 -16.48 20.27
CA ALA A 434 -0.86 -16.08 20.75
C ALA A 434 -0.23 -17.16 21.65
N ARG A 435 1.07 -17.42 21.47
CA ARG A 435 1.82 -18.46 22.22
C ARG A 435 1.69 -18.33 23.75
N ARG A 436 1.61 -17.11 24.27
CA ARG A 436 1.29 -16.83 25.68
C ARG A 436 0.14 -15.81 25.78
N PRO A 437 -1.12 -16.25 25.73
CA PRO A 437 -2.27 -15.36 25.54
C PRO A 437 -2.43 -14.36 26.69
N LYS A 438 -2.19 -14.78 27.95
CA LYS A 438 -2.27 -13.86 29.11
C LYS A 438 -1.23 -12.73 29.04
N ARG A 439 -0.01 -13.04 28.60
CA ARG A 439 1.07 -12.03 28.46
C ARG A 439 0.83 -11.12 27.27
N PHE A 440 0.32 -11.67 26.18
CA PHE A 440 -0.13 -10.91 25.03
C PHE A 440 -1.23 -9.92 25.40
N LEU A 441 -2.27 -10.38 26.11
CA LEU A 441 -3.35 -9.52 26.60
C LEU A 441 -2.83 -8.40 27.50
N LEU A 442 -1.92 -8.70 28.43
CA LEU A 442 -1.29 -7.69 29.27
C LEU A 442 -0.59 -6.62 28.43
N GLY A 443 0.17 -7.03 27.42
CA GLY A 443 0.79 -6.13 26.44
C GLY A 443 -0.25 -5.26 25.71
N ALA A 444 -1.29 -5.90 25.17
CA ALA A 444 -2.37 -5.21 24.46
C ALA A 444 -3.11 -4.21 25.36
N PHE A 445 -3.33 -4.53 26.63
CA PHE A 445 -3.92 -3.61 27.60
C PHE A 445 -3.04 -2.38 27.86
N ILE A 446 -1.71 -2.57 27.97
CA ILE A 446 -0.76 -1.45 28.06
C ILE A 446 -0.82 -0.61 26.78
N GLY A 447 -0.85 -1.25 25.61
CA GLY A 447 -1.02 -0.57 24.32
C GLY A 447 -2.31 0.23 24.24
N LEU A 448 -3.41 -0.32 24.75
CA LEU A 448 -4.71 0.34 24.83
C LEU A 448 -4.64 1.60 25.70
N LEU A 449 -4.06 1.51 26.90
CA LEU A 449 -3.87 2.68 27.77
C LEU A 449 -3.03 3.77 27.09
N LEU A 450 -1.96 3.38 26.38
CA LEU A 450 -1.10 4.30 25.65
C LEU A 450 -1.87 5.02 24.53
N VAL A 451 -2.61 4.27 23.71
CA VAL A 451 -3.43 4.82 22.63
C VAL A 451 -4.49 5.77 23.17
N PHE A 452 -5.25 5.38 24.20
CA PHE A 452 -6.26 6.26 24.78
C PHE A 452 -5.66 7.52 25.39
N THR A 453 -4.51 7.40 26.05
CA THR A 453 -3.79 8.57 26.59
C THR A 453 -3.42 9.50 25.45
N TYR A 454 -2.81 8.99 24.38
CA TYR A 454 -2.41 9.79 23.22
C TYR A 454 -3.60 10.44 22.50
N LEU A 455 -4.69 9.70 22.27
CA LEU A 455 -5.90 10.23 21.61
C LEU A 455 -6.65 11.24 22.50
N GLY A 456 -6.57 11.10 23.82
CA GLY A 456 -7.19 12.00 24.80
C GLY A 456 -6.38 13.26 25.13
N LEU A 457 -5.14 13.39 24.65
CA LEU A 457 -4.34 14.59 24.87
C LEU A 457 -5.01 15.82 24.22
N PRO A 458 -5.22 16.92 24.94
CA PRO A 458 -5.91 18.08 24.41
C PRO A 458 -5.03 18.83 23.38
N ASN A 459 -5.59 19.02 22.18
CA ASN A 459 -5.11 19.95 21.14
C ASN A 459 -3.60 19.94 20.89
N LEU A 460 -3.06 18.81 20.42
CA LEU A 460 -1.65 18.74 20.00
C LEU A 460 -1.32 19.58 18.74
N ASP A 461 -2.34 20.15 18.08
CA ASP A 461 -2.24 20.95 16.86
C ASP A 461 -3.01 22.28 16.98
N LYS A 462 -2.78 23.18 16.01
CA LYS A 462 -3.32 24.54 15.99
C LYS A 462 -4.86 24.58 15.90
N PRO A 463 -5.54 25.53 16.58
CA PRO A 463 -6.99 25.67 16.55
C PRO A 463 -7.55 25.98 15.14
N GLU A 464 -6.75 26.61 14.28
CA GLU A 464 -7.07 26.93 12.88
C GLU A 464 -7.35 25.69 12.01
N LEU A 465 -6.94 24.49 12.44
CA LEU A 465 -7.18 23.26 11.69
C LEU A 465 -8.62 22.73 11.83
N LYS A 466 -9.41 23.27 12.77
CA LYS A 466 -10.82 22.92 12.91
C LYS A 466 -11.63 23.33 11.68
N SER A 467 -11.45 24.56 11.19
CA SER A 467 -12.16 25.05 10.01
C SER A 467 -11.78 24.27 8.74
N LYS A 468 -10.52 23.84 8.62
CA LYS A 468 -10.08 23.00 7.50
C LYS A 468 -10.67 21.59 7.53
N ARG A 469 -10.85 21.01 8.71
CA ARG A 469 -11.56 19.73 8.83
C ARG A 469 -13.03 19.86 8.44
N GLU A 470 -13.70 20.94 8.82
CA GLU A 470 -15.07 21.22 8.38
C GLU A 470 -15.16 21.40 6.86
N MET A 471 -14.18 22.04 6.22
CA MET A 471 -14.08 22.13 4.76
C MET A 471 -13.90 20.75 4.09
N LEU A 472 -13.01 19.91 4.62
CA LEU A 472 -12.79 18.55 4.11
C LEU A 472 -14.03 17.65 4.29
N LYS A 473 -14.79 17.87 5.37
CA LYS A 473 -16.08 17.21 5.57
C LYS A 473 -17.11 17.65 4.53
N ALA A 474 -17.15 18.93 4.17
CA ALA A 474 -18.10 19.46 3.19
C ALA A 474 -17.81 18.99 1.75
N SER A 475 -16.57 18.57 1.44
CA SER A 475 -16.21 18.03 0.12
C SER A 475 -16.60 16.56 -0.12
N HIS A 476 -17.11 15.85 0.88
CA HIS A 476 -17.47 14.41 0.83
C HIS A 476 -18.93 14.17 1.21
#